data_AF-R5B6W3-F1
#
_entry.id   AF-R5B6W3-F1
#
_cell.length_a   1.000
_cell.length_b   1.000
_cell.length_c   1.000
_cell.angle_alpha   90.00
_cell.angle_beta   90.00
_cell.angle_gamma   90.00
#
_symmetry.space_group_name_H-M   'P 1'
#
loop_
_entity.id
_entity.type
_entity.pdbx_description
1 polymer ?
#
loop_
_entity_poly.entity_id
_entity_poly.type
_entity_poly.pdbx_seq_one_letter_code
_entity_poly.pdbx_strand_id
1 'polypeptide(L)'
;MSIFNNKFISICGTTAVVLALAGGCAKESTVSLNGDNKMYLDAWLSVHHPDVSPTGLGIYIIDDQPGTGAAVADGDLYYFIRYTGRDLDGKIGSTSEEKVAQQVGTYSKGNYYGPSIVLNSTLATQAGVLEMIKGMKTGGTRTAVIPGWLNVVLDQKDNVDDYKTAEAYYNNKSGSNAVYTITLTDKTNDIHKWEVDSLERYTARVMNDVDSTFYGYYYQQLKAPTDTTTLPRDTTFYINYIGRLLNGQVFDTTVEDTAKFYGIYSSSKTYEPKKVKLSENYKDITLGGSSTSDGITTINGFSYCLSKMKAYEKGVCAFYSNLGYGYSGSGKAIPAYAPLSFEIEIVDKP
;
A
#
# COMPACT_ATOMS: atom_id res chain seq x y z
N MET A 1 -23.90 -40.07 -6.70
CA MET A 1 -24.33 -40.83 -5.51
C MET A 1 -24.65 -39.78 -4.46
N SER A 2 -25.86 -39.51 -3.97
CA SER A 2 -27.19 -40.08 -4.04
C SER A 2 -28.12 -38.97 -3.51
N ILE A 3 -29.09 -38.49 -4.30
CA ILE A 3 -30.55 -38.63 -4.05
C ILE A 3 -31.06 -37.85 -2.82
N PHE A 4 -31.92 -36.85 -3.05
CA PHE A 4 -33.34 -36.96 -2.68
C PHE A 4 -34.18 -35.98 -3.51
N ASN A 5 -34.91 -36.56 -4.47
CA ASN A 5 -36.14 -36.03 -5.05
C ASN A 5 -37.25 -36.08 -4.00
N ASN A 6 -38.23 -35.17 -4.10
CA ASN A 6 -39.60 -35.56 -3.82
C ASN A 6 -40.57 -34.96 -4.85
N LYS A 7 -41.21 -35.87 -5.58
CA LYS A 7 -42.34 -35.63 -6.49
C LYS A 7 -43.64 -35.75 -5.69
N PHE A 8 -44.62 -34.91 -6.00
CA PHE A 8 -46.03 -35.25 -5.86
C PHE A 8 -46.71 -35.10 -7.24
N ILE A 9 -47.66 -36.01 -7.51
CA ILE A 9 -48.30 -36.32 -8.79
C ILE A 9 -49.80 -36.00 -8.73
N SER A 10 -50.37 -35.61 -9.89
CA SER A 10 -51.78 -35.73 -10.33
C SER A 10 -52.85 -34.81 -9.71
N ILE A 11 -53.92 -34.32 -10.40
CA ILE A 11 -54.63 -34.68 -11.65
C ILE A 11 -55.48 -33.49 -12.14
N CYS A 12 -55.72 -33.45 -13.47
CA CYS A 12 -56.75 -32.80 -14.30
C CYS A 12 -57.55 -31.56 -13.84
N GLY A 13 -57.63 -30.60 -14.77
CA GLY A 13 -58.75 -29.67 -14.88
C GLY A 13 -58.53 -28.64 -15.99
N THR A 14 -58.83 -29.00 -17.25
CA THR A 14 -58.89 -28.05 -18.36
C THR A 14 -60.03 -27.06 -18.14
N THR A 15 -59.72 -25.77 -17.99
CA THR A 15 -60.71 -24.71 -18.22
C THR A 15 -60.00 -23.56 -18.92
N ALA A 16 -60.36 -23.35 -20.17
CA ALA A 16 -59.94 -22.21 -20.96
C ALA A 16 -60.55 -20.94 -20.35
N VAL A 17 -59.72 -20.07 -19.78
CA VAL A 17 -60.11 -18.70 -19.41
C VAL A 17 -59.44 -17.76 -20.40
N VAL A 18 -60.32 -17.05 -21.11
CA VAL A 18 -60.03 -16.04 -22.12
C VAL A 18 -59.08 -14.97 -21.55
N LEU A 19 -57.99 -14.71 -22.27
CA LEU A 19 -57.09 -13.59 -22.04
C LEU A 19 -57.86 -12.26 -22.15
N ALA A 20 -58.03 -11.57 -21.02
CA ALA A 20 -58.20 -10.13 -21.02
C ALA A 20 -56.80 -9.51 -20.94
N LEU A 21 -56.22 -9.18 -22.11
CA LEU A 21 -55.03 -8.36 -22.22
C LEU A 21 -55.38 -6.93 -21.78
N ALA A 22 -55.32 -6.66 -20.48
CA ALA A 22 -55.17 -5.30 -20.00
C ALA A 22 -53.74 -4.87 -20.39
N GLY A 23 -53.64 -3.98 -21.39
CA GLY A 23 -52.41 -3.33 -21.79
C GLY A 23 -51.88 -2.45 -20.66
N GLY A 24 -51.20 -3.08 -19.70
CA GLY A 24 -50.27 -2.39 -18.84
C GLY A 24 -49.05 -2.08 -19.69
N CYS A 25 -48.87 -0.80 -20.05
CA CYS A 25 -47.54 -0.29 -20.34
C CYS A 25 -46.70 -0.45 -19.06
N ALA A 26 -46.13 -1.64 -18.86
CA ALA A 26 -45.02 -1.82 -17.96
C ALA A 26 -43.89 -1.00 -18.56
N LYS A 27 -43.82 0.27 -18.14
CA LYS A 27 -42.65 1.11 -18.31
C LYS A 27 -41.51 0.26 -17.78
N GLU A 28 -40.56 -0.13 -18.63
CA GLU A 28 -39.35 -0.80 -18.16
C GLU A 28 -38.78 0.09 -17.06
N SER A 29 -38.92 -0.35 -15.81
CA SER A 29 -38.23 0.31 -14.72
C SER A 29 -36.78 0.06 -14.99
N THR A 30 -36.08 1.06 -15.53
CA THR A 30 -34.62 1.05 -15.59
C THR A 30 -34.15 0.74 -14.18
N VAL A 31 -33.72 -0.49 -13.93
CA VAL A 31 -33.23 -0.91 -12.63
C VAL A 31 -32.04 0.00 -12.34
N SER A 32 -32.20 0.90 -11.37
CA SER A 32 -31.14 1.85 -11.04
C SER A 32 -29.93 1.05 -10.57
N LEU A 33 -28.76 1.34 -11.14
CA LEU A 33 -27.52 0.59 -10.92
C LEU A 33 -27.24 0.28 -9.44
N ASN A 34 -27.54 1.22 -8.55
CA ASN A 34 -27.32 1.10 -7.11
C ASN A 34 -28.60 1.14 -6.27
N GLY A 35 -29.78 0.91 -6.85
CA GLY A 35 -31.06 1.00 -6.15
C GLY A 35 -31.15 0.08 -4.93
N ASP A 36 -30.84 -1.20 -5.13
CA ASP A 36 -30.84 -2.19 -4.04
C ASP A 36 -29.77 -1.89 -3.00
N ASN A 37 -28.58 -1.47 -3.45
CA ASN A 37 -27.47 -1.12 -2.56
C ASN A 37 -27.82 0.10 -1.69
N LYS A 38 -28.45 1.13 -2.28
CA LYS A 38 -28.93 2.32 -1.58
C LYS A 38 -30.00 1.96 -0.56
N MET A 39 -30.99 1.15 -0.95
CA MET A 39 -32.05 0.69 -0.03
C MET A 39 -31.46 -0.06 1.16
N TYR A 40 -30.52 -0.97 0.93
CA TYR A 40 -29.84 -1.70 2.00
C TYR A 40 -29.01 -0.77 2.90
N LEU A 41 -28.24 0.16 2.32
CA LEU A 41 -27.45 1.14 3.06
C LEU A 41 -28.35 2.04 3.93
N ASP A 42 -29.45 2.54 3.38
CA ASP A 42 -30.40 3.40 4.09
C ASP A 42 -31.02 2.66 5.27
N ALA A 43 -31.43 1.41 5.08
CA ALA A 43 -31.94 0.57 6.16
C ALA A 43 -30.89 0.37 7.25
N TRP A 44 -29.65 0.06 6.87
CA TRP A 44 -28.56 -0.12 7.82
C TRP A 44 -28.26 1.16 8.61
N LEU A 45 -28.19 2.32 7.95
CA LEU A 45 -28.00 3.63 8.58
C LEU A 45 -29.15 3.98 9.53
N SER A 46 -30.40 3.69 9.16
CA SER A 46 -31.57 3.96 10.01
C SER A 46 -31.54 3.21 11.35
N VAL A 47 -30.85 2.07 11.41
CA VAL A 47 -30.72 1.24 12.61
C VAL A 47 -29.47 1.62 13.42
N HIS A 48 -28.34 1.87 12.76
CA HIS A 48 -27.04 2.03 13.44
C HIS A 48 -26.65 3.50 13.68
N HIS A 49 -27.08 4.40 12.80
CA HIS A 49 -26.73 5.82 12.81
C HIS A 49 -27.92 6.70 12.35
N PRO A 50 -29.07 6.67 13.03
CA PRO A 50 -30.31 7.31 12.55
C PRO A 50 -30.20 8.83 12.34
N ASP A 51 -29.29 9.49 13.04
CA ASP A 51 -29.12 10.95 12.99
C ASP A 51 -28.07 11.42 11.97
N VAL A 52 -27.37 10.48 11.31
CA VAL A 52 -26.30 10.85 10.38
C VAL A 52 -26.89 11.25 9.02
N SER A 53 -26.44 12.39 8.50
CA SER A 53 -26.78 12.86 7.16
C SER A 53 -25.58 12.74 6.23
N PRO A 54 -25.80 12.55 4.91
CA PRO A 54 -24.70 12.48 3.96
C PRO A 54 -23.99 13.84 3.85
N THR A 55 -22.69 13.79 3.59
CA THR A 55 -21.83 14.96 3.39
C THR A 55 -21.17 14.90 2.01
N GLY A 56 -20.97 16.07 1.39
CA GLY A 56 -20.27 16.21 0.12
C GLY A 56 -20.82 15.30 -0.98
N LEU A 57 -19.99 14.36 -1.45
CA LEU A 57 -20.36 13.38 -2.48
C LEU A 57 -21.32 12.28 -2.01
N GLY A 58 -21.67 12.23 -0.73
CA GLY A 58 -22.62 11.27 -0.17
C GLY A 58 -22.03 10.25 0.81
N ILE A 59 -20.90 10.56 1.45
CA ILE A 59 -20.38 9.75 2.58
C ILE A 59 -21.07 10.16 3.88
N TYR A 60 -21.10 9.26 4.86
CA TYR A 60 -21.71 9.52 6.17
C TYR A 60 -20.63 9.51 7.25
N ILE A 61 -20.24 10.68 7.74
CA ILE A 61 -19.26 10.81 8.83
C ILE A 61 -19.98 10.49 10.14
N ILE A 62 -19.55 9.42 10.82
CA ILE A 62 -20.19 8.91 12.03
C ILE A 62 -19.37 9.17 13.30
N ASP A 63 -18.09 9.50 13.15
CA ASP A 63 -17.22 9.99 14.23
C ASP A 63 -16.13 10.87 13.61
N ASP A 64 -15.80 11.99 14.27
CA ASP A 64 -14.77 12.92 13.82
C ASP A 64 -14.03 13.51 15.02
N GLN A 65 -12.78 13.11 15.19
CA GLN A 65 -11.86 13.59 16.21
C GLN A 65 -10.83 14.50 15.54
N PRO A 66 -10.92 15.83 15.72
CA PRO A 66 -10.12 16.78 14.97
C PRO A 66 -8.64 16.70 15.34
N GLY A 67 -7.79 16.75 14.32
CA GLY A 67 -6.35 16.89 14.48
C GLY A 67 -5.93 18.29 14.89
N THR A 68 -4.74 18.41 15.45
CA THR A 68 -4.15 19.69 15.86
C THR A 68 -3.14 20.24 14.84
N GLY A 69 -2.75 19.43 13.85
CA GLY A 69 -1.77 19.81 12.84
C GLY A 69 -2.37 20.59 11.66
N ALA A 70 -1.63 20.61 10.56
CA ALA A 70 -1.99 21.37 9.36
C ALA A 70 -3.28 20.81 8.73
N ALA A 71 -4.16 21.71 8.29
CA ALA A 71 -5.34 21.34 7.51
C ALA A 71 -4.94 20.89 6.10
N VAL A 72 -5.66 19.91 5.56
CA VAL A 72 -5.58 19.54 4.14
C VAL A 72 -5.88 20.76 3.28
N ALA A 73 -5.03 21.00 2.28
CA ALA A 73 -5.10 22.09 1.33
C ALA A 73 -5.21 21.54 -0.11
N ASP A 74 -5.79 22.33 -1.01
CA ASP A 74 -6.05 21.90 -2.40
C ASP A 74 -4.78 21.48 -3.17
N GLY A 75 -3.61 21.99 -2.77
CA GLY A 75 -2.31 21.65 -3.39
C GLY A 75 -1.64 20.39 -2.84
N ASP A 76 -2.18 19.76 -1.79
CA ASP A 76 -1.62 18.51 -1.27
C ASP A 76 -1.89 17.37 -2.25
N LEU A 77 -0.85 16.61 -2.59
CA LEU A 77 -0.92 15.53 -3.57
C LEU A 77 -0.89 14.14 -2.92
N TYR A 78 -0.35 14.04 -1.71
CA TYR A 78 -0.14 12.80 -0.98
C TYR A 78 -0.66 12.92 0.45
N TYR A 79 -1.43 11.92 0.88
CA TYR A 79 -1.91 11.81 2.25
C TYR A 79 -1.38 10.54 2.90
N PHE A 80 -0.83 10.67 4.10
CA PHE A 80 -0.35 9.55 4.88
C PHE A 80 -1.45 9.16 5.84
N ILE A 81 -2.04 7.98 5.64
CA ILE A 81 -3.17 7.50 6.41
C ILE A 81 -2.82 6.24 7.17
N ARG A 82 -3.24 6.16 8.42
CA ARG A 82 -3.47 4.87 9.07
C ARG A 82 -4.95 4.54 8.95
N TYR A 83 -5.29 3.29 8.69
CA TYR A 83 -6.67 2.93 8.43
C TYR A 83 -7.07 1.53 8.91
N THR A 84 -8.38 1.37 9.12
CA THR A 84 -9.07 0.09 9.22
C THR A 84 -10.33 0.17 8.36
N GLY A 85 -10.45 -0.73 7.39
CA GLY A 85 -11.63 -0.90 6.54
C GLY A 85 -12.42 -2.13 6.94
N ARG A 86 -13.73 -1.97 7.14
CA ARG A 86 -14.67 -3.05 7.49
C ARG A 86 -15.92 -2.99 6.61
N ASP A 87 -16.58 -4.12 6.43
CA ASP A 87 -17.93 -4.14 5.84
C ASP A 87 -19.00 -3.67 6.86
N LEU A 88 -20.25 -3.63 6.43
CA LEU A 88 -21.37 -3.19 7.27
C LEU A 88 -21.72 -4.18 8.39
N ASP A 89 -21.26 -5.43 8.30
CA ASP A 89 -21.36 -6.42 9.38
C ASP A 89 -20.21 -6.32 10.39
N GLY A 90 -19.27 -5.40 10.15
CA GLY A 90 -18.12 -5.13 11.02
C GLY A 90 -16.92 -6.04 10.78
N LYS A 91 -16.95 -6.90 9.76
CA LYS A 91 -15.80 -7.73 9.41
C LYS A 91 -14.71 -6.88 8.79
N ILE A 92 -13.51 -6.94 9.37
CA ILE A 92 -12.35 -6.19 8.91
C ILE A 92 -11.78 -6.86 7.66
N GLY A 93 -11.76 -6.13 6.55
CA GLY A 93 -11.19 -6.57 5.28
C GLY A 93 -9.73 -6.16 5.10
N SER A 94 -9.34 -5.02 5.65
CA SER A 94 -7.98 -4.47 5.54
C SER A 94 -7.66 -3.51 6.68
N THR A 95 -6.38 -3.42 7.04
CA THR A 95 -5.91 -2.45 8.02
C THR A 95 -4.41 -2.22 7.88
N SER A 96 -3.97 -1.00 8.19
CA SER A 96 -2.56 -0.67 8.39
C SER A 96 -2.15 -0.68 9.88
N GLU A 97 -3.08 -0.96 10.79
CA GLU A 97 -2.85 -0.94 12.24
C GLU A 97 -2.41 -2.32 12.73
N GLU A 98 -1.21 -2.39 13.30
CA GLU A 98 -0.61 -3.65 13.77
C GLU A 98 -1.50 -4.37 14.78
N LYS A 99 -2.00 -3.64 15.79
CA LYS A 99 -2.85 -4.21 16.84
C LYS A 99 -4.15 -4.77 16.29
N VAL A 100 -4.74 -4.11 15.29
CA VAL A 100 -5.95 -4.59 14.63
C VAL A 100 -5.65 -5.85 13.84
N ALA A 101 -4.55 -5.87 13.08
CA ALA A 101 -4.10 -7.07 12.35
C ALA A 101 -3.85 -8.27 13.29
N GLN A 102 -3.30 -8.01 14.49
CA GLN A 102 -3.13 -9.03 15.53
C GLN A 102 -4.47 -9.56 16.03
N GLN A 103 -5.42 -8.67 16.33
CA GLN A 103 -6.76 -9.04 16.81
C GLN A 103 -7.52 -9.93 15.83
N VAL A 104 -7.40 -9.66 14.52
CA VAL A 104 -8.09 -10.45 13.49
C VAL A 104 -7.25 -11.59 12.91
N GLY A 105 -6.07 -11.87 13.49
CA GLY A 105 -5.22 -12.99 13.10
C GLY A 105 -4.57 -12.86 11.71
N THR A 106 -4.46 -11.65 11.16
CA THR A 106 -3.81 -11.38 9.86
C THR A 106 -2.40 -10.80 10.01
N TYR A 107 -1.92 -10.63 11.24
CA TYR A 107 -0.59 -10.13 11.54
C TYR A 107 0.52 -11.07 11.09
N SER A 108 1.57 -10.52 10.49
CA SER A 108 2.86 -11.19 10.28
C SER A 108 3.99 -10.22 10.59
N LYS A 109 4.96 -10.63 11.41
CA LYS A 109 6.06 -9.78 11.88
C LYS A 109 6.92 -9.18 10.74
N GLY A 110 6.98 -9.86 9.60
CA GLY A 110 7.69 -9.39 8.42
C GLY A 110 6.94 -8.32 7.61
N ASN A 111 5.66 -8.07 7.89
CA ASN A 111 4.87 -7.07 7.18
C ASN A 111 5.05 -5.69 7.79
N TYR A 112 4.87 -4.66 6.96
CA TYR A 112 4.82 -3.28 7.40
C TYR A 112 3.42 -2.93 7.95
N TYR A 113 3.39 -2.37 9.16
CA TYR A 113 2.20 -1.79 9.78
C TYR A 113 2.49 -0.33 10.17
N GLY A 114 2.02 0.59 9.34
CA GLY A 114 2.24 2.03 9.54
C GLY A 114 1.44 2.85 8.55
N PRO A 115 1.68 4.17 8.48
CA PRO A 115 1.00 5.02 7.51
C PRO A 115 1.19 4.48 6.08
N SER A 116 0.07 4.41 5.36
CA SER A 116 -0.02 4.12 3.94
C SER A 116 -0.20 5.43 3.18
N ILE A 117 0.43 5.57 2.03
CA ILE A 117 0.31 6.79 1.22
C ILE A 117 -0.82 6.59 0.21
N VAL A 118 -1.76 7.53 0.19
CA VAL A 118 -2.80 7.63 -0.84
C VAL A 118 -2.62 8.92 -1.63
N LEU A 119 -2.89 8.86 -2.92
CA LEU A 119 -2.77 9.99 -3.85
C LEU A 119 -4.07 10.79 -3.82
N ASN A 120 -3.96 12.11 -3.87
CA ASN A 120 -5.11 12.99 -4.08
C ASN A 120 -5.60 12.93 -5.54
N SER A 121 -6.08 11.77 -5.95
CA SER A 121 -6.55 11.49 -7.30
C SER A 121 -7.57 10.37 -7.28
N THR A 122 -8.76 10.64 -7.82
CA THR A 122 -9.84 9.65 -7.93
C THR A 122 -9.50 8.49 -8.86
N LEU A 123 -8.46 8.61 -9.70
CA LEU A 123 -7.94 7.52 -10.53
C LEU A 123 -7.06 6.53 -9.74
N ALA A 124 -6.58 6.93 -8.56
CA ALA A 124 -5.65 6.12 -7.75
C ALA A 124 -6.17 5.83 -6.34
N THR A 125 -7.13 6.60 -5.84
CA THR A 125 -7.69 6.47 -4.49
C THR A 125 -9.20 6.60 -4.54
N GLN A 126 -9.89 5.82 -3.71
CA GLN A 126 -11.34 5.76 -3.74
C GLN A 126 -11.95 7.13 -3.47
N ALA A 127 -12.94 7.53 -4.27
CA ALA A 127 -13.54 8.86 -4.18
C ALA A 127 -14.08 9.16 -2.77
N GLY A 128 -14.71 8.19 -2.13
CA GLY A 128 -15.19 8.33 -0.75
C GLY A 128 -14.08 8.46 0.29
N VAL A 129 -12.91 7.86 0.06
CA VAL A 129 -11.75 8.01 0.95
C VAL A 129 -11.18 9.43 0.83
N LEU A 130 -11.10 9.97 -0.39
CA LEU A 130 -10.69 11.36 -0.61
C LEU A 130 -11.69 12.35 0.00
N GLU A 131 -12.99 12.11 -0.18
CA GLU A 131 -14.04 12.93 0.46
C GLU A 131 -13.95 12.86 1.99
N MET A 132 -13.62 11.68 2.53
CA MET A 132 -13.42 11.50 3.97
C MET A 132 -12.20 12.27 4.49
N ILE A 133 -11.12 12.38 3.71
CA ILE A 133 -9.90 13.13 4.09
C ILE A 133 -10.12 14.65 3.99
N LYS A 134 -11.04 15.09 3.13
CA LYS A 134 -11.34 16.50 2.91
C LYS A 134 -11.69 17.22 4.23
N GLY A 135 -11.04 18.36 4.46
CA GLY A 135 -11.22 19.16 5.67
C GLY A 135 -10.62 18.55 6.95
N MET A 136 -9.95 17.39 6.89
CA MET A 136 -9.19 16.88 8.03
C MET A 136 -7.96 17.75 8.32
N LYS A 137 -7.50 17.70 9.58
CA LYS A 137 -6.19 18.19 10.01
C LYS A 137 -5.30 17.00 10.34
N THR A 138 -3.99 17.13 10.11
CA THR A 138 -3.04 16.08 10.50
C THR A 138 -3.12 15.81 12.02
N GLY A 139 -3.02 14.54 12.39
CA GLY A 139 -3.31 14.01 13.73
C GLY A 139 -4.79 13.71 14.00
N GLY A 140 -5.71 14.07 13.08
CA GLY A 140 -7.13 13.81 13.23
C GLY A 140 -7.52 12.39 12.83
N THR A 141 -8.55 11.85 13.48
CA THR A 141 -9.13 10.54 13.19
C THR A 141 -10.60 10.71 12.85
N ARG A 142 -11.04 10.11 11.75
CA ARG A 142 -12.42 10.15 11.30
C ARG A 142 -12.91 8.73 11.05
N THR A 143 -14.19 8.48 11.29
CA THR A 143 -14.86 7.26 10.85
C THR A 143 -16.04 7.64 9.95
N ALA A 144 -16.12 7.02 8.77
CA ALA A 144 -17.20 7.27 7.84
C ALA A 144 -17.70 5.98 7.18
N VAL A 145 -19.00 5.94 6.90
CA VAL A 145 -19.61 4.95 6.01
C VAL A 145 -19.50 5.49 4.58
N ILE A 146 -18.85 4.72 3.73
CA ILE A 146 -18.65 5.01 2.31
C ILE A 146 -19.58 4.11 1.51
N PRO A 147 -20.55 4.68 0.77
CA PRO A 147 -21.38 3.93 -0.15
C PRO A 147 -20.57 3.21 -1.23
N GLY A 148 -21.09 2.10 -1.73
CA GLY A 148 -20.42 1.27 -2.72
C GLY A 148 -20.01 2.01 -3.99
N TRP A 149 -20.83 2.96 -4.46
CA TRP A 149 -20.53 3.79 -5.62
C TRP A 149 -19.45 4.85 -5.38
N LEU A 150 -19.04 5.09 -4.13
CA LEU A 150 -17.91 5.95 -3.75
C LEU A 150 -16.70 5.15 -3.25
N ASN A 151 -16.86 3.88 -2.93
CA ASN A 151 -15.78 2.97 -2.55
C ASN A 151 -15.07 2.37 -3.79
N VAL A 152 -14.79 3.23 -4.77
CA VAL A 152 -14.18 2.87 -6.06
C VAL A 152 -13.20 3.94 -6.50
N VAL A 153 -12.21 3.53 -7.28
CA VAL A 153 -11.41 4.44 -8.12
C VAL A 153 -12.10 4.62 -9.48
N LEU A 154 -11.84 5.74 -10.13
CA LEU A 154 -12.21 5.96 -11.52
C LEU A 154 -11.26 5.18 -12.45
N ASP A 155 -11.78 4.75 -13.58
CA ASP A 155 -11.02 4.09 -14.63
C ASP A 155 -10.24 5.14 -15.45
N GLN A 156 -9.12 4.75 -16.05
CA GLN A 156 -8.34 5.67 -16.91
C GLN A 156 -9.11 6.24 -18.11
N LYS A 157 -10.19 5.56 -18.52
CA LYS A 157 -11.08 5.98 -19.60
C LYS A 157 -12.14 6.99 -19.16
N ASP A 158 -12.36 7.14 -17.85
CA ASP A 158 -13.33 8.09 -17.33
C ASP A 158 -12.78 9.52 -17.45
N ASN A 159 -13.63 10.44 -17.86
CA ASN A 159 -13.32 11.86 -17.70
C ASN A 159 -13.62 12.27 -16.26
N VAL A 160 -12.57 12.60 -15.50
CA VAL A 160 -12.69 13.00 -14.09
C VAL A 160 -13.63 14.20 -13.92
N ASP A 161 -13.73 15.07 -14.93
CA ASP A 161 -14.61 16.23 -14.86
C ASP A 161 -16.11 15.88 -14.80
N ASP A 162 -16.50 14.68 -15.25
CA ASP A 162 -17.87 14.20 -15.23
C ASP A 162 -18.29 13.72 -13.82
N TYR A 163 -17.32 13.48 -12.93
CA TYR A 163 -17.52 12.90 -11.60
C TYR A 163 -17.37 13.93 -10.46
N LYS A 164 -18.08 15.06 -10.59
CA LYS A 164 -18.09 16.14 -9.56
C LYS A 164 -19.28 16.08 -8.59
N THR A 165 -20.25 15.20 -8.83
CA THR A 165 -21.50 15.13 -8.07
C THR A 165 -21.76 13.73 -7.54
N ALA A 166 -22.51 13.65 -6.44
CA ALA A 166 -22.97 12.37 -5.87
C ALA A 166 -23.75 11.52 -6.89
N GLU A 167 -24.60 12.18 -7.69
CA GLU A 167 -25.44 11.53 -8.70
C GLU A 167 -24.62 10.91 -9.84
N ALA A 168 -23.53 11.56 -10.26
CA ALA A 168 -22.64 11.01 -11.29
C ALA A 168 -22.03 9.67 -10.85
N TYR A 169 -21.54 9.58 -9.60
CA TYR A 169 -21.07 8.31 -9.05
C TYR A 169 -22.19 7.30 -8.88
N TYR A 170 -23.32 7.70 -8.28
CA TYR A 170 -24.46 6.83 -8.03
C TYR A 170 -25.03 6.19 -9.31
N ASN A 171 -25.01 6.90 -10.43
CA ASN A 171 -25.58 6.38 -11.68
C ASN A 171 -24.59 5.55 -12.51
N ASN A 172 -23.27 5.75 -12.34
CA ASN A 172 -22.27 5.19 -13.26
C ASN A 172 -21.24 4.26 -12.61
N LYS A 173 -21.16 4.21 -11.28
CA LYS A 173 -20.20 3.39 -10.55
C LYS A 173 -20.90 2.50 -9.53
N SER A 174 -20.34 1.33 -9.29
CA SER A 174 -20.87 0.40 -8.30
C SER A 174 -19.74 -0.33 -7.59
N GLY A 175 -19.99 -0.71 -6.35
CA GLY A 175 -19.02 -1.32 -5.44
C GLY A 175 -19.70 -1.76 -4.17
N SER A 176 -18.91 -2.15 -3.16
CA SER A 176 -19.42 -2.58 -1.86
C SER A 176 -19.35 -1.46 -0.83
N ASN A 177 -20.39 -1.32 -0.02
CA ASN A 177 -20.40 -0.41 1.12
C ASN A 177 -19.27 -0.80 2.10
N ALA A 178 -18.62 0.21 2.68
CA ALA A 178 -17.56 -0.01 3.65
C ALA A 178 -17.61 1.06 4.74
N VAL A 179 -17.18 0.70 5.93
CA VAL A 179 -16.88 1.66 7.00
C VAL A 179 -15.37 1.77 7.12
N TYR A 180 -14.85 2.98 6.96
CA TYR A 180 -13.43 3.26 7.18
C TYR A 180 -13.26 4.08 8.45
N THR A 181 -12.28 3.69 9.25
CA THR A 181 -11.67 4.57 10.26
C THR A 181 -10.30 4.97 9.73
N ILE A 182 -10.06 6.27 9.58
CA ILE A 182 -8.82 6.83 9.02
C ILE A 182 -8.24 7.84 9.99
N THR A 183 -6.96 7.70 10.29
CA THR A 183 -6.14 8.75 10.93
C THR A 183 -5.23 9.37 9.88
N LEU A 184 -5.36 10.67 9.65
CA LEU A 184 -4.47 11.42 8.77
C LEU A 184 -3.20 11.75 9.54
N THR A 185 -2.10 11.03 9.31
CA THR A 185 -0.86 11.22 10.06
C THR A 185 0.00 12.34 9.49
N ASP A 186 -0.02 12.53 8.17
CA ASP A 186 0.76 13.57 7.50
C ASP A 186 0.22 13.85 6.09
N LYS A 187 0.75 14.87 5.43
CA LYS A 187 0.44 15.23 4.03
C LYS A 187 1.61 15.94 3.37
N THR A 188 1.72 15.83 2.05
CA THR A 188 2.71 16.60 1.27
C THR A 188 2.24 16.83 -0.17
N ASN A 189 2.75 17.88 -0.80
CA ASN A 189 2.64 18.11 -2.24
C ASN A 189 3.87 17.60 -3.02
N ASP A 190 4.98 17.33 -2.33
CA ASP A 190 6.20 16.78 -2.90
C ASP A 190 6.65 15.58 -2.05
N ILE A 191 6.38 14.38 -2.57
CA ILE A 191 6.73 13.14 -1.87
C ILE A 191 8.24 12.96 -1.77
N HIS A 192 9.00 13.33 -2.80
CA HIS A 192 10.45 13.13 -2.80
C HIS A 192 11.15 14.09 -1.84
N LYS A 193 10.69 15.34 -1.75
CA LYS A 193 11.17 16.25 -0.71
C LYS A 193 10.85 15.70 0.69
N TRP A 194 9.62 15.24 0.93
CA TRP A 194 9.24 14.66 2.22
C TRP A 194 10.10 13.44 2.60
N GLU A 195 10.43 12.59 1.62
CA GLU A 195 11.33 11.45 1.79
C GLU A 195 12.75 11.87 2.15
N VAL A 196 13.29 12.90 1.48
CA VAL A 196 14.62 13.45 1.77
C VAL A 196 14.67 14.05 3.17
N ASP A 197 13.69 14.88 3.54
CA ASP A 197 13.60 15.45 4.89
C ASP A 197 13.52 14.32 5.96
N SER A 198 12.90 13.17 5.63
CA SER A 198 12.86 11.99 6.49
C SER A 198 14.19 11.25 6.58
N LEU A 199 14.93 11.17 5.47
CA LEU A 199 16.28 10.61 5.43
C LEU A 199 17.26 11.45 6.23
N GLU A 200 17.20 12.78 6.15
CA GLU A 200 18.06 13.68 6.94
C GLU A 200 17.84 13.49 8.45
N ARG A 201 16.59 13.38 8.89
CA ARG A 201 16.29 13.03 10.29
C ARG A 201 16.81 11.65 10.67
N TYR A 202 16.76 10.69 9.74
CA TYR A 202 17.28 9.35 9.95
C TYR A 202 18.81 9.37 10.07
N THR A 203 19.53 10.04 9.17
CA THR A 203 21.00 10.10 9.20
C THR A 203 21.52 10.80 10.44
N ALA A 204 20.89 11.91 10.85
CA ALA A 204 21.20 12.61 12.10
C ALA A 204 21.10 11.70 13.33
N ARG A 205 20.13 10.76 13.33
CA ARG A 205 19.87 9.86 14.45
C ARG A 205 20.75 8.61 14.44
N VAL A 206 20.97 8.00 13.28
CA VAL A 206 21.56 6.64 13.21
C VAL A 206 22.72 6.48 12.24
N MET A 207 23.06 7.51 11.45
CA MET A 207 24.18 7.45 10.51
C MET A 207 25.25 8.53 10.74
N ASN A 208 25.47 8.96 11.98
CA ASN A 208 26.43 10.01 12.34
C ASN A 208 26.24 11.32 11.54
N ASP A 209 25.01 11.65 11.18
CA ASP A 209 24.67 12.90 10.49
C ASP A 209 25.46 13.13 9.19
N VAL A 210 25.67 12.06 8.41
CA VAL A 210 26.36 12.17 7.11
C VAL A 210 25.60 13.06 6.13
N ASP A 211 26.34 13.87 5.39
CA ASP A 211 25.81 14.63 4.26
C ASP A 211 25.40 13.73 3.09
N SER A 212 24.50 14.23 2.25
CA SER A 212 24.08 13.54 1.03
C SER A 212 25.26 13.42 0.06
N THR A 213 25.43 12.24 -0.55
CA THR A 213 26.36 12.07 -1.68
C THR A 213 25.79 12.71 -2.95
N PHE A 214 24.46 12.65 -3.09
CA PHE A 214 23.65 13.38 -4.05
C PHE A 214 22.19 13.35 -3.55
N TYR A 215 21.28 14.05 -4.24
CA TYR A 215 19.89 14.18 -3.81
C TYR A 215 19.24 12.83 -3.44
N GLY A 216 18.83 12.71 -2.18
CA GLY A 216 18.17 11.52 -1.64
C GLY A 216 19.04 10.28 -1.52
N TYR A 217 20.38 10.43 -1.44
CA TYR A 217 21.31 9.32 -1.22
C TYR A 217 22.39 9.66 -0.19
N TYR A 218 22.56 8.78 0.78
CA TYR A 218 23.48 8.93 1.91
C TYR A 218 24.31 7.66 2.08
N TYR A 219 25.55 7.81 2.52
CA TYR A 219 26.45 6.70 2.78
C TYR A 219 27.29 6.95 4.04
N GLN A 220 27.41 5.92 4.87
CA GLN A 220 28.29 5.91 6.04
C GLN A 220 29.13 4.63 6.02
N GLN A 221 30.46 4.78 6.06
CA GLN A 221 31.35 3.66 6.26
C GLN A 221 31.35 3.24 7.74
N LEU A 222 31.15 1.94 7.99
CA LEU A 222 31.18 1.34 9.34
C LEU A 222 32.50 0.61 9.63
N LYS A 223 33.13 0.06 8.60
CA LYS A 223 34.44 -0.61 8.66
C LYS A 223 35.25 -0.23 7.44
N ALA A 224 36.47 0.25 7.68
CA ALA A 224 37.40 0.59 6.61
C ALA A 224 37.73 -0.63 5.74
N PRO A 225 37.92 -0.45 4.43
CA PRO A 225 38.36 -1.53 3.56
C PRO A 225 39.79 -1.97 3.91
N THR A 226 40.12 -3.23 3.63
CA THR A 226 41.48 -3.74 3.76
C THR A 226 42.40 -3.24 2.64
N ASP A 227 41.81 -2.83 1.50
CA ASP A 227 42.51 -2.22 0.37
C ASP A 227 41.67 -1.05 -0.19
N THR A 228 42.30 0.11 -0.34
CA THR A 228 41.66 1.32 -0.84
C THR A 228 41.56 1.40 -2.37
N THR A 229 42.18 0.47 -3.09
CA THR A 229 42.17 0.38 -4.55
C THR A 229 40.74 0.15 -5.05
N THR A 230 40.34 0.87 -6.10
CA THR A 230 39.03 0.69 -6.72
C THR A 230 38.96 -0.68 -7.37
N LEU A 231 37.90 -1.44 -7.07
CA LEU A 231 37.65 -2.74 -7.69
C LEU A 231 37.45 -2.58 -9.20
N PRO A 232 38.12 -3.39 -10.05
CA PRO A 232 37.84 -3.47 -11.48
C PRO A 232 36.36 -3.74 -11.75
N ARG A 233 35.80 -3.15 -12.80
CA ARG A 233 34.34 -3.17 -13.07
C ARG A 233 33.81 -4.51 -13.57
N ASP A 234 34.67 -5.48 -13.84
CA ASP A 234 34.35 -6.87 -14.14
C ASP A 234 34.51 -7.80 -12.92
N THR A 235 34.87 -7.25 -11.75
CA THR A 235 35.09 -8.01 -10.52
C THR A 235 33.82 -8.70 -10.03
N THR A 236 34.01 -9.88 -9.45
CA THR A 236 32.99 -10.57 -8.66
C THR A 236 33.41 -10.61 -7.18
N PHE A 237 32.49 -10.32 -6.27
CA PHE A 237 32.69 -10.45 -4.82
C PHE A 237 31.43 -10.98 -4.13
N TYR A 238 31.49 -11.21 -2.83
CA TYR A 238 30.36 -11.72 -2.04
C TYR A 238 30.00 -10.73 -0.94
N ILE A 239 28.71 -10.61 -0.64
CA ILE A 239 28.21 -9.69 0.39
C ILE A 239 27.29 -10.39 1.38
N ASN A 240 27.36 -9.94 2.63
CA ASN A 240 26.22 -10.01 3.52
C ASN A 240 25.49 -8.67 3.55
N TYR A 241 24.16 -8.70 3.69
CA TYR A 241 23.39 -7.47 3.84
C TYR A 241 22.16 -7.61 4.75
N ILE A 242 21.69 -6.46 5.25
CA ILE A 242 20.42 -6.30 5.96
C ILE A 242 19.69 -5.08 5.37
N GLY A 243 18.51 -5.30 4.78
CA GLY A 243 17.63 -4.26 4.26
C GLY A 243 16.58 -3.83 5.27
N ARG A 244 16.46 -2.52 5.50
CA ARG A 244 15.56 -1.92 6.50
C ARG A 244 14.76 -0.76 5.94
N LEU A 245 13.51 -0.64 6.40
CA LEU A 245 12.79 0.63 6.35
C LEU A 245 13.40 1.61 7.37
N LEU A 246 13.15 2.91 7.22
CA LEU A 246 13.68 3.92 8.15
C LEU A 246 13.17 3.76 9.60
N ASN A 247 12.05 3.06 9.80
CA ASN A 247 11.55 2.72 11.14
C ASN A 247 12.27 1.50 11.78
N GLY A 248 13.26 0.92 11.09
CA GLY A 248 14.07 -0.21 11.56
C GLY A 248 13.53 -1.59 11.18
N GLN A 249 12.32 -1.69 10.62
CA GLN A 249 11.74 -2.96 10.16
C GLN A 249 12.66 -3.59 9.11
N VAL A 250 13.14 -4.80 9.39
CA VAL A 250 13.92 -5.58 8.42
C VAL A 250 12.95 -6.24 7.46
N PHE A 251 13.21 -6.08 6.15
CA PHE A 251 12.42 -6.68 5.08
C PHE A 251 13.19 -7.75 4.30
N ASP A 252 14.54 -7.72 4.32
CA ASP A 252 15.36 -8.73 3.66
C ASP A 252 16.76 -8.83 4.30
N THR A 253 17.37 -10.00 4.21
CA THR A 253 18.74 -10.24 4.69
C THR A 253 19.32 -11.56 4.19
N THR A 254 20.64 -11.62 4.07
CA THR A 254 21.39 -12.86 3.83
C THR A 254 21.77 -13.60 5.11
N VAL A 255 21.57 -12.99 6.29
CA VAL A 255 22.00 -13.53 7.58
C VAL A 255 20.84 -14.25 8.27
N GLU A 256 20.97 -15.57 8.46
CA GLU A 256 19.89 -16.43 8.96
C GLU A 256 19.37 -16.00 10.34
N ASP A 257 20.28 -15.75 11.29
CA ASP A 257 19.91 -15.35 12.65
C ASP A 257 19.16 -14.02 12.67
N THR A 258 19.54 -13.10 11.79
CA THR A 258 18.81 -11.84 11.59
C THR A 258 17.41 -12.13 11.04
N ALA A 259 17.29 -12.98 10.02
CA ALA A 259 16.00 -13.33 9.46
C ALA A 259 15.06 -13.97 10.50
N LYS A 260 15.58 -14.88 11.34
CA LYS A 260 14.83 -15.50 12.44
C LYS A 260 14.40 -14.46 13.47
N PHE A 261 15.32 -13.61 13.91
CA PHE A 261 15.05 -12.57 14.91
C PHE A 261 13.94 -11.62 14.45
N TYR A 262 13.98 -11.16 13.20
CA TYR A 262 12.99 -10.25 12.64
C TYR A 262 11.74 -10.94 12.08
N GLY A 263 11.65 -12.27 12.13
CA GLY A 263 10.47 -13.01 11.69
C GLY A 263 10.25 -13.00 10.17
N ILE A 264 11.32 -12.86 9.39
CA ILE A 264 11.33 -12.95 7.93
C ILE A 264 12.02 -14.21 7.41
N TYR A 265 12.35 -15.13 8.32
CA TYR A 265 12.93 -16.43 7.98
C TYR A 265 11.97 -17.24 7.10
N SER A 266 12.51 -17.86 6.05
CA SER A 266 11.82 -18.86 5.25
C SER A 266 12.72 -20.07 5.06
N SER A 267 12.21 -21.27 5.35
CA SER A 267 12.93 -22.52 5.11
C SER A 267 13.19 -22.81 3.62
N SER A 268 12.51 -22.11 2.71
CA SER A 268 12.77 -22.19 1.27
C SER A 268 13.94 -21.32 0.79
N LYS A 269 14.51 -20.48 1.65
CA LYS A 269 15.64 -19.60 1.31
C LYS A 269 16.94 -20.18 1.89
N THR A 270 18.00 -20.14 1.09
CA THR A 270 19.38 -20.32 1.57
C THR A 270 19.95 -18.98 2.01
N TYR A 271 20.35 -18.91 3.29
CA TYR A 271 20.95 -17.74 3.93
C TYR A 271 22.47 -17.84 3.89
N GLU A 272 23.05 -17.26 2.85
CA GLU A 272 24.49 -17.25 2.58
C GLU A 272 24.88 -15.93 1.89
N PRO A 273 26.16 -15.51 1.95
CA PRO A 273 26.62 -14.35 1.22
C PRO A 273 26.25 -14.40 -0.26
N LYS A 274 25.73 -13.28 -0.78
CA LYS A 274 25.29 -13.18 -2.18
C LYS A 274 26.43 -12.73 -3.06
N LYS A 275 26.63 -13.45 -4.16
CA LYS A 275 27.54 -13.07 -5.24
C LYS A 275 27.06 -11.77 -5.88
N VAL A 276 27.99 -10.84 -6.09
CA VAL A 276 27.81 -9.58 -6.83
C VAL A 276 28.73 -9.63 -8.03
N LYS A 277 28.22 -9.28 -9.21
CA LYS A 277 29.04 -9.01 -10.38
C LYS A 277 28.99 -7.53 -10.72
N LEU A 278 30.14 -6.86 -10.67
CA LEU A 278 30.22 -5.46 -11.06
C LEU A 278 29.98 -5.26 -12.57
N SER A 279 29.66 -4.02 -12.91
CA SER A 279 29.57 -3.54 -14.28
C SER A 279 30.03 -2.08 -14.33
N GLU A 280 30.42 -1.60 -15.51
CA GLU A 280 30.76 -0.19 -15.76
C GLU A 280 29.59 0.74 -15.39
N ASN A 281 28.39 0.36 -15.83
CA ASN A 281 27.16 1.00 -15.42
C ASN A 281 26.61 0.30 -14.17
N TYR A 282 26.52 1.03 -13.07
CA TYR A 282 26.06 0.48 -11.79
C TYR A 282 24.65 -0.13 -11.89
N LYS A 283 23.80 0.34 -12.82
CA LYS A 283 22.45 -0.21 -13.03
C LYS A 283 22.46 -1.63 -13.58
N ASP A 284 23.56 -2.05 -14.17
CA ASP A 284 23.75 -3.38 -14.77
C ASP A 284 24.47 -4.35 -13.81
N ILE A 285 24.73 -3.93 -12.56
CA ILE A 285 25.25 -4.81 -11.51
C ILE A 285 24.20 -5.88 -11.18
N THR A 286 24.63 -7.13 -11.11
CA THR A 286 23.75 -8.26 -10.83
C THR A 286 24.06 -8.93 -9.50
N LEU A 287 23.00 -9.46 -8.87
CA LEU A 287 23.05 -10.25 -7.64
C LEU A 287 22.71 -11.71 -7.92
N GLY A 288 23.44 -12.63 -7.27
CA GLY A 288 23.24 -14.06 -7.39
C GLY A 288 23.80 -14.66 -8.69
N GLY A 289 23.24 -15.80 -9.08
CA GLY A 289 23.67 -16.58 -10.24
C GLY A 289 24.91 -17.46 -9.98
N SER A 290 24.91 -18.66 -10.58
CA SER A 290 26.08 -19.56 -10.54
C SER A 290 27.14 -19.11 -11.55
N SER A 291 26.73 -18.62 -12.73
CA SER A 291 27.61 -18.16 -13.81
C SER A 291 27.70 -16.64 -13.90
N THR A 292 28.45 -16.12 -14.88
CA THR A 292 28.63 -14.68 -15.11
C THR A 292 27.41 -13.99 -15.76
N SER A 293 26.39 -14.76 -16.16
CA SER A 293 25.19 -14.31 -16.91
C SER A 293 23.86 -14.48 -16.15
N ASP A 294 23.87 -15.11 -14.98
CA ASP A 294 22.65 -15.66 -14.35
C ASP A 294 22.15 -14.83 -13.15
N GLY A 295 22.79 -13.70 -12.88
CA GLY A 295 22.40 -12.78 -11.81
C GLY A 295 21.24 -11.89 -12.23
N ILE A 296 20.49 -11.37 -11.24
CA ILE A 296 19.35 -10.48 -11.47
C ILE A 296 19.78 -9.05 -11.12
N THR A 297 19.38 -8.07 -11.92
CA THR A 297 19.55 -6.66 -11.56
C THR A 297 18.76 -6.31 -10.30
N THR A 298 19.19 -5.26 -9.60
CA THR A 298 18.61 -4.85 -8.32
C THR A 298 18.27 -3.37 -8.34
N ILE A 299 17.61 -2.89 -7.29
CA ILE A 299 17.22 -1.49 -7.14
C ILE A 299 18.44 -0.55 -7.19
N ASN A 300 18.25 0.60 -7.82
CA ASN A 300 19.33 1.52 -8.20
C ASN A 300 20.18 2.01 -7.02
N GLY A 301 19.58 2.25 -5.86
CA GLY A 301 20.30 2.71 -4.67
C GLY A 301 21.23 1.64 -4.10
N PHE A 302 20.78 0.38 -4.11
CA PHE A 302 21.58 -0.75 -3.66
C PHE A 302 22.73 -1.02 -4.62
N SER A 303 22.46 -1.08 -5.92
CA SER A 303 23.52 -1.28 -6.93
C SER A 303 24.52 -0.12 -6.97
N TYR A 304 24.07 1.12 -6.77
CA TYR A 304 24.98 2.25 -6.61
C TYR A 304 25.89 2.07 -5.40
N CYS A 305 25.38 1.62 -4.24
CA CYS A 305 26.20 1.33 -3.07
C CYS A 305 27.30 0.32 -3.40
N LEU A 306 26.92 -0.82 -3.99
CA LEU A 306 27.86 -1.88 -4.38
C LEU A 306 28.95 -1.38 -5.33
N SER A 307 28.63 -0.44 -6.22
CA SER A 307 29.60 0.15 -7.16
C SER A 307 30.68 1.01 -6.48
N LYS A 308 30.44 1.46 -5.24
CA LYS A 308 31.33 2.35 -4.48
C LYS A 308 32.11 1.64 -3.38
N MET A 309 31.66 0.47 -2.95
CA MET A 309 32.34 -0.31 -1.91
C MET A 309 33.71 -0.81 -2.37
N LYS A 310 34.61 -0.92 -1.40
CA LYS A 310 35.99 -1.42 -1.57
C LYS A 310 36.20 -2.73 -0.81
N ALA A 311 37.35 -3.36 -1.02
CA ALA A 311 37.65 -4.69 -0.50
C ALA A 311 37.39 -4.82 1.01
N TYR A 312 36.52 -5.75 1.40
CA TYR A 312 36.09 -6.04 2.78
C TYR A 312 35.55 -4.83 3.57
N GLU A 313 35.07 -3.80 2.86
CA GLU A 313 34.38 -2.66 3.46
C GLU A 313 33.03 -3.09 4.03
N LYS A 314 32.64 -2.46 5.15
CA LYS A 314 31.27 -2.47 5.65
C LYS A 314 30.74 -1.05 5.67
N GLY A 315 29.52 -0.86 5.19
CA GLY A 315 28.87 0.45 5.17
C GLY A 315 27.36 0.37 5.17
N VAL A 316 26.73 1.52 5.40
CA VAL A 316 25.28 1.71 5.29
C VAL A 316 25.02 2.72 4.20
N CYS A 317 24.18 2.36 3.23
CA CYS A 317 23.56 3.32 2.34
C CYS A 317 22.10 3.53 2.73
N ALA A 318 21.61 4.76 2.63
CA ALA A 318 20.20 5.09 2.78
C ALA A 318 19.74 5.97 1.61
N PHE A 319 18.56 5.70 1.08
CA PHE A 319 18.08 6.38 -0.12
C PHE A 319 16.56 6.43 -0.24
N TYR A 320 16.08 7.46 -0.92
CA TYR A 320 14.66 7.69 -1.22
C TYR A 320 14.10 6.67 -2.22
N SER A 321 12.77 6.54 -2.29
CA SER A 321 12.11 5.46 -3.01
C SER A 321 12.33 5.46 -4.53
N ASN A 322 12.68 6.59 -5.15
CA ASN A 322 13.03 6.62 -6.58
C ASN A 322 14.30 5.81 -6.92
N LEU A 323 15.16 5.58 -5.92
CA LEU A 323 16.29 4.64 -6.03
C LEU A 323 15.95 3.24 -5.50
N GLY A 324 14.76 3.06 -4.94
CA GLY A 324 14.23 1.81 -4.41
C GLY A 324 13.06 1.29 -5.25
N TYR A 325 11.92 1.07 -4.58
CA TYR A 325 10.72 0.48 -5.18
C TYR A 325 9.64 1.50 -5.62
N GLY A 326 9.92 2.80 -5.48
CA GLY A 326 9.03 3.89 -5.91
C GLY A 326 7.59 3.78 -5.42
N TYR A 327 6.63 4.16 -6.26
CA TYR A 327 5.19 4.06 -5.99
C TYR A 327 4.72 2.63 -5.74
N SER A 328 5.32 1.64 -6.41
CA SER A 328 4.84 0.26 -6.35
C SER A 328 5.09 -0.41 -5.00
N GLY A 329 6.13 -0.01 -4.27
CA GLY A 329 6.60 -0.74 -3.10
C GLY A 329 6.99 -2.19 -3.44
N SER A 330 6.98 -3.08 -2.45
CA SER A 330 7.23 -4.51 -2.66
C SER A 330 6.55 -5.38 -1.61
N GLY A 331 5.61 -6.20 -2.08
CA GLY A 331 4.84 -7.11 -1.24
C GLY A 331 4.12 -6.40 -0.09
N LYS A 332 4.08 -7.04 1.08
CA LYS A 332 3.53 -6.47 2.32
C LYS A 332 4.59 -5.84 3.23
N ALA A 333 5.87 -5.98 2.88
CA ALA A 333 6.99 -5.57 3.72
C ALA A 333 7.48 -4.15 3.41
N ILE A 334 7.34 -3.70 2.15
CA ILE A 334 7.81 -2.39 1.70
C ILE A 334 6.62 -1.61 1.13
N PRO A 335 6.14 -0.55 1.82
CA PRO A 335 5.04 0.26 1.31
C PRO A 335 5.47 1.12 0.10
N ALA A 336 4.49 1.69 -0.60
CA ALA A 336 4.70 2.70 -1.62
C ALA A 336 5.52 3.87 -1.07
N TYR A 337 6.42 4.42 -1.90
CA TYR A 337 7.30 5.55 -1.58
C TYR A 337 8.09 5.37 -0.27
N ALA A 338 8.56 4.15 0.00
CA ALA A 338 9.41 3.89 1.16
C ALA A 338 10.88 4.21 0.87
N PRO A 339 11.51 5.13 1.62
CA PRO A 339 12.96 5.19 1.69
C PRO A 339 13.51 3.95 2.39
N LEU A 340 14.68 3.50 1.95
CA LEU A 340 15.29 2.26 2.41
C LEU A 340 16.70 2.54 2.93
N SER A 341 17.18 1.71 3.84
CA SER A 341 18.61 1.60 4.17
C SER A 341 19.10 0.17 4.04
N PHE A 342 20.33 0.01 3.57
CA PHE A 342 21.01 -1.27 3.54
C PHE A 342 22.36 -1.19 4.25
N GLU A 343 22.55 -2.04 5.25
CA GLU A 343 23.87 -2.35 5.79
C GLU A 343 24.46 -3.48 4.94
N ILE A 344 25.66 -3.26 4.39
CA ILE A 344 26.33 -4.20 3.47
C ILE A 344 27.77 -4.40 3.93
N GLU A 345 28.23 -5.64 3.93
CA GLU A 345 29.64 -6.00 4.15
C GLU A 345 30.13 -6.89 3.01
N ILE A 346 31.27 -6.55 2.41
CA ILE A 346 31.99 -7.47 1.51
C ILE A 346 32.68 -8.54 2.37
N VAL A 347 32.42 -9.80 2.06
CA VAL A 347 32.88 -10.97 2.82
C VAL A 347 33.48 -12.03 1.89
N ASP A 348 34.07 -13.05 2.50
CA ASP A 348 34.51 -14.25 1.79
C ASP A 348 33.35 -14.97 1.10
N LYS A 349 33.71 -15.79 0.10
CA LYS A 349 32.77 -16.69 -0.57
C LYS A 349 32.23 -17.74 0.43
N PRO A 350 30.93 -18.11 0.35
CA PRO A 350 30.35 -19.18 1.16
C PRO A 350 31.00 -20.55 0.94
#